data_AF-A0A537YTT0-F1
#
_entry.id   AF-A0A537YTT0-F1
#
_cell.length_a   1.000
_cell.length_b   1.000
_cell.length_c   1.000
_cell.angle_alpha   90.00
_cell.angle_beta   90.00
_cell.angle_gamma   90.00
#
_symmetry.space_group_name_H-M   'P 1'
#
loop_
_entity.id
_entity.type
_entity.pdbx_description
1 polymer ?
#
loop_
_entity_poly.entity_id
_entity_poly.type
_entity_poly.pdbx_seq_one_letter_code
_entity_poly.pdbx_strand_id
1 'polypeptide(L)'
;MDQVESPHAVVPLEAGASPENPPCPACEEPLFGWIGQKAGMAGPVLRCESCGLGVVGEKGGPEEALRELDALRDGETIRIENRASFACSLGNAGWAGLQPQARYLFTIEAVRRLVARRDQVVKSRRWLPGASLAATWQTLLNSVTFGRNVALGALRGTPAVPAPEPWQRRIDALASIVLAIPAMLIAIPVELAGGIARKGSIVSVQVELF
;
A
#
# COMPACT_ATOMS: atom_id res chain seq x y z
N MET A 1 37.49 9.09 -14.03
CA MET A 1 36.88 9.59 -12.77
C MET A 1 35.43 9.84 -13.10
N ASP A 2 34.62 8.78 -13.11
CA ASP A 2 33.19 8.89 -13.36
C ASP A 2 32.49 8.76 -12.02
N GLN A 3 31.82 9.83 -11.60
CA GLN A 3 30.97 9.83 -10.42
C GLN A 3 29.75 8.96 -10.71
N VAL A 4 29.64 7.83 -10.00
CA VAL A 4 28.42 7.05 -9.92
C VAL A 4 27.42 7.86 -9.09
N GLU A 5 26.51 8.54 -9.76
CA GLU A 5 25.39 9.26 -9.16
C GLU A 5 24.51 8.23 -8.41
N SER A 6 24.53 8.29 -7.08
CA SER A 6 23.75 7.42 -6.22
C SER A 6 22.29 7.90 -6.23
N PRO A 7 21.31 7.11 -6.70
CA PRO A 7 19.94 7.59 -6.92
C PRO A 7 19.12 7.81 -5.64
N HIS A 8 19.75 7.73 -4.47
CA HIS A 8 19.10 7.91 -3.18
C HIS A 8 19.95 8.83 -2.30
N ALA A 9 19.82 10.13 -2.53
CA ALA A 9 20.25 11.11 -1.53
C ALA A 9 19.46 10.83 -0.24
N VAL A 10 20.15 10.32 0.78
CA VAL A 10 19.57 10.10 2.10
C VAL A 10 19.39 11.46 2.74
N VAL A 11 18.16 11.98 2.73
CA VAL A 11 17.84 13.26 3.35
C VAL A 11 17.66 13.05 4.86
N PRO A 12 18.35 13.82 5.72
CA PRO A 12 18.13 13.80 7.16
C PRO A 12 16.69 14.17 7.53
N LEU A 13 16.13 13.54 8.56
CA LEU A 13 14.78 13.84 9.08
C LEU A 13 14.61 15.30 9.51
N GLU A 14 15.71 15.95 9.91
CA GLU A 14 15.77 17.35 10.35
C GLU A 14 15.65 18.37 9.19
N ALA A 15 15.69 17.92 7.93
CA ALA A 15 15.68 18.81 6.77
C ALA A 15 14.34 19.54 6.57
N GLY A 16 13.28 19.14 7.29
CA GLY A 16 11.95 19.73 7.16
C GLY A 16 11.35 19.57 5.76
N ALA A 17 10.19 20.17 5.53
CA ALA A 17 9.54 20.10 4.23
C ALA A 17 10.27 21.03 3.25
N SER A 18 10.71 20.48 2.12
CA SER A 18 11.44 21.21 1.07
C SER A 18 10.93 20.81 -0.32
N PRO A 19 11.37 21.47 -1.42
CA PRO A 19 11.07 21.01 -2.76
C PRO A 19 11.53 19.56 -3.02
N GLU A 20 12.60 19.13 -2.36
CA GLU A 20 13.15 17.77 -2.44
C GLU A 20 12.40 16.77 -1.54
N ASN A 21 11.81 17.25 -0.43
CA ASN A 21 11.01 16.46 0.51
C ASN A 21 9.66 17.13 0.74
N PRO A 22 8.70 16.96 -0.18
CA PRO A 22 7.47 17.71 -0.13
C PRO A 22 6.62 17.37 1.09
N PRO A 23 5.73 18.29 1.53
CA PRO A 23 4.88 18.06 2.69
C PRO A 23 3.85 16.96 2.42
N CYS A 24 3.61 16.13 3.44
CA CYS A 24 2.63 15.06 3.43
C CYS A 24 1.20 15.63 3.39
N PRO A 25 0.32 15.20 2.48
CA PRO A 25 -1.07 15.67 2.40
C PRO A 25 -1.89 15.42 3.67
N ALA A 26 -1.51 14.43 4.47
CA ALA A 26 -2.21 14.11 5.71
C ALA A 26 -1.78 15.02 6.88
N CYS A 27 -0.47 15.14 7.12
CA CYS A 27 0.07 15.74 8.35
C CYS A 27 1.14 16.82 8.12
N GLU A 28 1.38 17.24 6.87
CA GLU A 28 2.34 18.27 6.46
C GLU A 28 3.83 17.98 6.72
N GLU A 29 4.14 16.94 7.48
CA GLU A 29 5.50 16.41 7.66
C GLU A 29 6.15 15.98 6.33
N PRO A 30 7.49 15.97 6.22
CA PRO A 30 8.17 15.68 4.96
C PRO A 30 7.90 14.25 4.45
N LEU A 31 7.84 14.13 3.13
CA LEU A 31 7.82 12.86 2.41
C LEU A 31 9.23 12.48 1.93
N PHE A 32 9.62 11.24 2.16
CA PHE A 32 10.94 10.71 1.79
C PHE A 32 10.83 9.62 0.73
N GLY A 33 11.84 9.53 -0.15
CA GLY A 33 11.94 8.45 -1.13
C GLY A 33 11.96 7.08 -0.45
N TRP A 34 11.03 6.21 -0.81
CA TRP A 34 10.90 4.89 -0.18
C TRP A 34 11.09 3.73 -1.14
N ILE A 35 10.43 3.78 -2.31
CA ILE A 35 10.49 2.71 -3.30
C ILE A 35 10.72 3.36 -4.67
N GLY A 36 11.72 2.90 -5.41
CA GLY A 36 11.90 3.32 -6.81
C GLY A 36 10.70 2.93 -7.69
N GLN A 37 10.64 3.47 -8.90
CA GLN A 37 9.57 3.14 -9.85
C GLN A 37 9.49 1.63 -10.10
N LYS A 38 8.26 1.09 -10.13
CA LYS A 38 7.98 -0.31 -10.48
C LYS A 38 6.88 -0.36 -11.55
N ALA A 39 6.84 -1.45 -12.30
CA ALA A 39 5.81 -1.72 -13.28
C ALA A 39 4.39 -1.62 -12.68
N GLY A 40 3.51 -0.88 -13.35
CA GLY A 40 2.13 -0.64 -12.91
C GLY A 40 1.94 0.46 -11.87
N MET A 41 3.00 1.19 -11.50
CA MET A 41 2.92 2.41 -10.70
C MET A 41 3.18 3.65 -11.56
N ALA A 42 2.49 4.74 -11.24
CA ALA A 42 2.65 6.02 -11.94
C ALA A 42 4.01 6.69 -11.71
N GLY A 43 4.79 6.23 -10.73
CA GLY A 43 6.12 6.76 -10.43
C GLY A 43 6.77 6.10 -9.21
N PRO A 44 7.84 6.69 -8.66
CA PRO A 44 8.41 6.27 -7.39
C PRO A 44 7.42 6.50 -6.23
N VAL A 45 7.64 5.83 -5.12
CA VAL A 45 6.83 5.97 -3.91
C VAL A 45 7.58 6.82 -2.90
N LEU A 46 6.95 7.90 -2.47
CA LEU A 46 7.37 8.69 -1.32
C LEU A 46 6.55 8.25 -0.09
N ARG A 47 7.16 8.30 1.10
CA ARG A 47 6.52 7.91 2.35
C ARG A 47 6.73 8.96 3.44
N CYS A 48 5.68 9.25 4.17
CA CYS A 48 5.75 10.05 5.38
C CYS A 48 6.19 9.17 6.56
N GLU A 49 7.27 9.51 7.26
CA GLU A 49 7.70 8.75 8.45
C GLU A 49 6.82 9.01 9.69
N SER A 50 6.09 10.13 9.73
CA SER A 50 5.19 10.48 10.84
C SER A 50 3.87 9.69 10.80
N CYS A 51 3.10 9.79 9.70
CA CYS A 51 1.80 9.12 9.60
C CYS A 51 1.84 7.85 8.74
N GLY A 52 2.93 7.56 8.04
CA GLY A 52 3.08 6.37 7.21
C GLY A 52 2.37 6.41 5.85
N LEU A 53 1.77 7.54 5.45
CA LEU A 53 1.12 7.70 4.14
C LEU A 53 2.15 7.49 3.03
N GLY A 54 1.83 6.62 2.07
CA GLY A 54 2.57 6.52 0.82
C GLY A 54 1.92 7.37 -0.28
N VAL A 55 2.73 8.01 -1.12
CA VAL A 55 2.31 8.78 -2.29
C VAL A 55 3.07 8.24 -3.50
N VAL A 56 2.35 7.88 -4.56
CA VAL A 56 2.93 7.31 -5.79
C VAL A 56 3.01 8.39 -6.87
N GLY A 57 4.21 8.61 -7.40
CA GLY A 57 4.46 9.60 -8.44
C GLY A 57 4.40 11.03 -7.90
N GLU A 58 3.76 11.92 -8.66
CA GLU A 58 3.66 13.34 -8.30
C GLU A 58 2.77 13.56 -7.07
N LYS A 59 3.24 14.43 -6.17
CA LYS A 59 2.46 14.81 -5.00
C LYS A 59 1.17 15.52 -5.40
N GLY A 60 0.07 15.13 -4.76
CA GLY A 60 -1.17 15.91 -4.73
C GLY A 60 -1.33 16.65 -3.40
N GLY A 61 -2.34 17.50 -3.30
CA GLY A 61 -2.69 18.21 -2.06
C GLY A 61 -3.60 17.38 -1.12
N PRO A 62 -3.92 17.90 0.08
CA PRO A 62 -4.85 17.26 1.02
C PRO A 62 -6.21 16.93 0.41
N GLU A 63 -6.79 17.84 -0.39
CA GLU A 63 -8.09 17.62 -1.03
C GLU A 63 -8.06 16.47 -2.03
N GLU A 64 -6.94 16.26 -2.70
CA GLU A 64 -6.80 15.14 -3.61
C GLU A 64 -6.69 13.82 -2.87
N ALA A 65 -5.88 13.77 -1.82
CA ALA A 65 -5.79 12.59 -0.95
C ALA A 65 -7.14 12.25 -0.31
N LEU A 66 -7.94 13.26 0.05
CA LEU A 66 -9.29 13.06 0.55
C LEU A 66 -10.25 12.56 -0.52
N ARG A 67 -10.19 13.04 -1.76
CA ARG A 67 -11.00 12.50 -2.88
C ARG A 67 -10.69 11.03 -3.14
N GLU A 68 -9.42 10.67 -3.14
CA GLU A 68 -8.97 9.27 -3.31
C GLU A 68 -9.40 8.40 -2.13
N LEU A 69 -9.40 8.94 -0.91
CA LEU A 69 -9.93 8.26 0.26
C LEU A 69 -11.46 8.09 0.18
N ASP A 70 -12.19 9.09 -0.29
CA ASP A 70 -13.64 9.04 -0.45
C ASP A 70 -14.08 8.07 -1.56
N ALA A 71 -13.23 7.82 -2.56
CA ALA A 71 -13.47 6.77 -3.55
C ALA A 71 -13.47 5.35 -2.94
N LEU A 72 -12.91 5.18 -1.74
CA LEU A 72 -12.91 3.93 -0.97
C LEU A 72 -14.07 3.84 0.04
N ARG A 73 -14.94 4.86 0.07
CA ARG A 73 -16.04 4.96 1.02
C ARG A 73 -17.27 4.18 0.53
N ASP A 74 -17.84 3.39 1.45
CA ASP A 74 -19.12 2.72 1.32
C ASP A 74 -19.98 3.10 2.53
N GLY A 75 -20.93 4.03 2.32
CA GLY A 75 -21.71 4.67 3.38
C GLY A 75 -20.82 5.45 4.36
N GLU A 76 -20.86 5.09 5.64
CA GLU A 76 -20.03 5.68 6.71
C GLU A 76 -18.66 4.99 6.88
N THR A 77 -18.40 3.95 6.09
CA THR A 77 -17.20 3.13 6.24
C THR A 77 -16.24 3.34 5.10
N ILE A 78 -14.95 3.38 5.41
CA ILE A 78 -13.87 3.49 4.43
C ILE A 78 -13.04 2.23 4.53
N ARG A 79 -12.94 1.48 3.44
CA ARG A 79 -12.16 0.24 3.42
C ARG A 79 -10.81 0.51 2.79
N ILE A 80 -9.74 0.38 3.58
CA ILE A 80 -8.37 0.58 3.11
C ILE A 80 -7.56 -0.71 3.17
N GLU A 81 -6.59 -0.81 2.26
CA GLU A 81 -5.46 -1.72 2.42
C GLU A 81 -4.44 -1.04 3.32
N ASN A 82 -4.36 -1.48 4.57
CA ASN A 82 -3.55 -0.83 5.59
C ASN A 82 -2.06 -1.02 5.28
N ARG A 83 -1.40 0.04 4.82
CA ARG A 83 0.02 -0.02 4.46
C ARG A 83 0.94 -0.32 5.63
N ALA A 84 0.47 -0.08 6.86
CA ALA A 84 1.19 -0.43 8.09
C ALA A 84 0.95 -1.88 8.56
N SER A 85 0.38 -2.75 7.72
CA SER A 85 0.11 -4.14 8.08
C SER A 85 1.38 -4.98 8.22
N PHE A 86 1.28 -6.09 8.97
CA PHE A 86 2.40 -7.01 9.13
C PHE A 86 2.79 -7.68 7.80
N ALA A 87 1.81 -8.05 6.97
CA ALA A 87 2.08 -8.57 5.62
C ALA A 87 2.87 -7.58 4.76
N CYS A 88 2.61 -6.28 4.91
CA CYS A 88 3.37 -5.23 4.21
C CYS A 88 4.83 -5.13 4.67
N SER A 89 5.20 -5.61 5.87
CA SER A 89 6.59 -5.64 6.33
C SER A 89 7.42 -6.85 5.87
N LEU A 90 6.77 -7.95 5.47
CA LEU A 90 7.46 -9.19 5.10
C LEU A 90 7.89 -9.25 3.64
N GLY A 91 7.18 -8.56 2.74
CA GLY A 91 7.62 -8.41 1.36
C GLY A 91 8.75 -7.40 1.26
N ASN A 92 9.78 -7.65 0.44
CA ASN A 92 10.76 -6.62 0.10
C ASN A 92 10.00 -5.46 -0.59
N ALA A 93 9.85 -4.34 0.11
CA ALA A 93 8.96 -3.22 -0.22
C ALA A 93 7.43 -3.55 -0.29
N GLY A 94 6.95 -4.54 0.49
CA GLY A 94 5.54 -4.75 0.84
C GLY A 94 4.53 -4.78 -0.32
N TRP A 95 4.53 -5.82 -1.13
CA TRP A 95 3.76 -5.85 -2.38
C TRP A 95 2.22 -5.92 -2.23
N ALA A 96 1.68 -6.16 -1.03
CA ALA A 96 0.23 -6.12 -0.75
C ALA A 96 -0.34 -4.72 -0.97
N GLY A 97 0.23 -3.76 -0.25
CA GLY A 97 -0.26 -2.39 -0.19
C GLY A 97 0.27 -1.51 -1.31
N LEU A 98 0.75 -2.09 -2.41
CA LEU A 98 1.10 -1.39 -3.64
C LEU A 98 0.09 -1.79 -4.71
N GLN A 99 -1.16 -1.38 -4.50
CA GLN A 99 -2.20 -1.59 -5.51
C GLN A 99 -1.75 -0.95 -6.83
N PRO A 100 -1.88 -1.67 -7.97
CA PRO A 100 -1.68 -1.06 -9.27
C PRO A 100 -2.56 0.18 -9.40
N GLN A 101 -1.99 1.27 -9.93
CA GLN A 101 -2.69 2.54 -10.17
C GLN A 101 -3.10 3.33 -8.91
N ALA A 102 -2.91 2.83 -7.69
CA ALA A 102 -3.20 3.60 -6.48
C ALA A 102 -2.21 4.78 -6.35
N ARG A 103 -2.76 5.99 -6.20
CA ARG A 103 -1.95 7.21 -5.98
C ARG A 103 -1.56 7.37 -4.51
N TYR A 104 -2.40 6.91 -3.59
CA TYR A 104 -2.19 7.01 -2.15
C TYR A 104 -2.26 5.64 -1.48
N LEU A 105 -1.30 5.39 -0.58
CA LEU A 105 -1.19 4.14 0.16
C LEU A 105 -1.49 4.44 1.64
N PHE A 106 -2.74 4.24 2.02
CA PHE A 106 -3.25 4.70 3.31
C PHE A 106 -2.80 3.81 4.48
N THR A 107 -2.52 4.46 5.61
CA THR A 107 -2.47 3.85 6.93
C THR A 107 -3.64 4.38 7.76
N ILE A 108 -3.95 3.72 8.87
CA ILE A 108 -5.00 4.20 9.79
C ILE A 108 -4.67 5.60 10.32
N GLU A 109 -3.39 5.87 10.63
CA GLU A 109 -2.98 7.19 11.13
C GLU A 109 -3.10 8.26 10.04
N ALA A 110 -2.71 7.96 8.80
CA ALA A 110 -2.91 8.88 7.68
C ALA A 110 -4.38 9.20 7.46
N VAL A 111 -5.26 8.19 7.50
CA VAL A 111 -6.72 8.38 7.43
C VAL A 111 -7.20 9.27 8.56
N ARG A 112 -6.80 8.99 9.82
CA ARG A 112 -7.18 9.80 10.98
C ARG A 112 -6.80 11.27 10.81
N ARG A 113 -5.59 11.55 10.29
CA ARG A 113 -5.09 12.91 10.05
C ARG A 113 -5.82 13.60 8.90
N LEU A 114 -6.14 12.87 7.83
CA LEU A 114 -6.87 13.41 6.69
C LEU A 114 -8.31 13.78 7.07
N VAL A 115 -9.05 12.86 7.70
CA VAL A 115 -10.47 13.10 8.03
C VAL A 115 -10.64 14.22 9.07
N ALA A 116 -9.65 14.39 9.96
CA ALA A 116 -9.61 15.50 10.91
C ALA A 116 -9.56 16.88 10.22
N ARG A 117 -9.15 16.98 8.95
CA ARG A 117 -9.19 18.24 8.19
C ARG A 117 -10.61 18.68 7.79
N ARG A 118 -11.60 17.79 7.93
CA ARG A 118 -13.02 18.03 7.60
C ARG A 118 -13.93 17.88 8.82
N ASP A 119 -13.40 18.12 10.02
CA ASP A 119 -14.11 17.95 11.29
C ASP A 119 -14.72 16.54 11.46
N GLN A 120 -14.05 15.52 10.91
CA GLN A 120 -14.44 14.12 11.07
C GLN A 120 -13.44 13.40 11.96
N VAL A 121 -13.93 12.40 12.68
CA VAL A 121 -13.11 11.50 13.51
C VAL A 121 -13.31 10.06 13.12
N VAL A 122 -12.26 9.26 13.32
CA VAL A 122 -12.34 7.81 13.21
C VAL A 122 -12.98 7.26 14.48
N LYS A 123 -14.24 6.86 14.38
CA LYS A 123 -15.02 6.28 15.48
C LYS A 123 -14.52 4.88 15.85
N SER A 124 -14.38 4.04 14.84
CA SER A 124 -14.05 2.64 15.02
C SER A 124 -13.22 2.11 13.86
N ARG A 125 -12.48 1.04 14.15
CA ARG A 125 -11.78 0.26 13.13
C ARG A 125 -12.12 -1.20 13.29
N ARG A 126 -12.36 -1.88 12.17
CA ARG A 126 -12.65 -3.30 12.12
C ARG A 126 -11.69 -3.98 11.15
N TRP A 127 -11.03 -5.02 11.62
CA TRP A 127 -10.23 -5.90 10.77
C TRP A 127 -11.14 -6.84 9.96
N LEU A 128 -10.82 -7.04 8.69
CA LEU A 128 -11.56 -7.92 7.78
C LEU A 128 -10.71 -9.17 7.48
N PRO A 129 -10.81 -10.26 8.27
CA PRO A 129 -9.85 -11.37 8.20
C PRO A 129 -9.84 -12.09 6.85
N GLY A 130 -11.01 -12.39 6.26
CA GLY A 130 -11.06 -13.07 4.96
C GLY A 130 -10.50 -12.24 3.81
N ALA A 131 -10.77 -10.93 3.80
CA ALA A 131 -10.21 -10.01 2.83
C ALA A 131 -8.69 -9.84 3.03
N SER A 132 -8.26 -9.76 4.29
CA SER A 132 -6.85 -9.61 4.63
C SER A 132 -6.05 -10.85 4.30
N LEU A 133 -6.59 -12.04 4.52
CA LEU A 133 -5.96 -13.30 4.14
C LEU A 133 -5.76 -13.37 2.63
N ALA A 134 -6.77 -12.97 1.84
CA ALA A 134 -6.64 -12.93 0.38
C ALA A 134 -5.56 -11.93 -0.09
N ALA A 135 -5.48 -10.74 0.54
CA ALA A 135 -4.45 -9.76 0.23
C ALA A 135 -3.05 -10.26 0.61
N THR A 136 -2.89 -10.85 1.79
CA THR A 136 -1.64 -11.44 2.26
C THR A 136 -1.20 -12.61 1.37
N TRP A 137 -2.13 -13.49 0.99
CA TRP A 137 -1.88 -14.58 0.06
C TRP A 137 -1.38 -14.07 -1.31
N GLN A 138 -2.07 -13.08 -1.89
CA GLN A 138 -1.65 -12.47 -3.15
C GLN A 138 -0.27 -11.80 -3.05
N THR A 139 0.07 -11.24 -1.89
CA THR A 139 1.39 -10.63 -1.64
C THR A 139 2.51 -11.66 -1.69
N LEU A 140 2.28 -12.83 -1.10
CA LEU A 140 3.25 -13.92 -1.12
C LEU A 140 3.41 -14.48 -2.54
N LEU A 141 2.35 -14.54 -3.34
CA LEU A 141 2.47 -14.90 -4.76
C LEU A 141 3.21 -13.82 -5.55
N ASN A 142 2.89 -12.55 -5.32
CA ASN A 142 3.54 -11.42 -5.98
C ASN A 142 5.06 -11.34 -5.71
N SER A 143 5.57 -11.93 -4.62
CA SER A 143 7.01 -11.91 -4.32
C SER A 143 7.83 -12.86 -5.21
N VAL A 144 7.17 -13.80 -5.88
CA VAL A 144 7.76 -14.84 -6.72
C VAL A 144 7.29 -14.77 -8.18
N THR A 145 6.43 -13.82 -8.53
CA THR A 145 5.95 -13.56 -9.89
C THR A 145 6.54 -12.27 -10.46
N PHE A 146 6.62 -12.19 -11.79
CA PHE A 146 7.03 -10.98 -12.52
C PHE A 146 5.88 -9.98 -12.65
N GLY A 147 4.68 -10.48 -12.98
CA GLY A 147 3.44 -9.72 -12.97
C GLY A 147 2.88 -9.51 -11.57
N ARG A 148 1.86 -8.67 -11.45
CA ARG A 148 1.20 -8.31 -10.20
C ARG A 148 -0.28 -8.64 -10.24
N ASN A 149 -0.78 -9.17 -9.12
CA ASN A 149 -2.19 -9.51 -8.92
C ASN A 149 -2.72 -10.49 -9.98
N VAL A 150 -1.88 -11.37 -10.51
CA VAL A 150 -2.27 -12.33 -11.56
C VAL A 150 -3.35 -13.29 -11.06
N ALA A 151 -3.18 -13.85 -9.85
CA ALA A 151 -4.12 -14.81 -9.28
C ALA A 151 -5.48 -14.18 -8.89
N LEU A 152 -5.48 -13.10 -8.12
CA LEU A 152 -6.72 -12.39 -7.76
C LEU A 152 -7.35 -11.65 -8.95
N GLY A 153 -6.56 -11.19 -9.93
CA GLY A 153 -7.09 -10.62 -11.16
C GLY A 153 -7.90 -11.64 -11.95
N ALA A 154 -7.41 -12.87 -12.07
CA ALA A 154 -8.14 -13.97 -12.71
C ALA A 154 -9.38 -14.42 -11.92
N LEU A 155 -9.33 -14.41 -10.59
CA LEU A 155 -10.40 -14.94 -9.73
C LEU A 155 -11.47 -13.91 -9.32
N ARG A 156 -11.12 -12.64 -9.23
CA ARG A 156 -11.97 -11.58 -8.61
C ARG A 156 -12.02 -10.27 -9.42
N GLY A 157 -11.49 -10.24 -10.64
CA GLY A 157 -11.51 -9.03 -11.49
C GLY A 157 -10.71 -7.86 -10.89
N THR A 158 -9.76 -8.14 -10.01
CA THR A 158 -8.87 -7.11 -9.45
C THR A 158 -7.92 -6.60 -10.54
N PRO A 159 -7.58 -5.30 -10.58
CA PRO A 159 -6.59 -4.78 -11.51
C PRO A 159 -5.27 -5.56 -11.42
N ALA A 160 -4.88 -6.16 -12.54
CA ALA A 160 -3.67 -6.96 -12.68
C ALA A 160 -2.70 -6.31 -13.67
N VAL A 161 -1.42 -6.44 -13.40
CA VAL A 161 -0.35 -5.96 -14.28
C VAL A 161 0.37 -7.19 -14.82
N PRO A 162 0.14 -7.58 -16.08
CA PRO A 162 0.79 -8.76 -16.63
C PRO A 162 2.30 -8.51 -16.79
N ALA A 163 3.09 -9.58 -16.71
CA ALA A 163 4.50 -9.51 -17.06
C ALA A 163 4.69 -9.08 -18.53
N PRO A 164 5.75 -8.32 -18.87
CA PRO A 164 5.97 -7.84 -20.23
C PRO A 164 6.11 -8.99 -21.22
N GLU A 165 6.93 -9.99 -20.88
CA GLU A 165 7.28 -11.08 -21.79
C GLU A 165 6.31 -12.27 -21.73
N PRO A 166 5.96 -12.91 -22.87
CA PRO A 166 5.05 -14.06 -22.88
C PRO A 166 5.51 -15.26 -22.05
N TRP A 167 6.82 -15.53 -21.99
CA TRP A 167 7.36 -16.64 -21.19
C TRP A 167 7.30 -16.36 -19.69
N GLN A 168 7.44 -15.10 -19.27
CA GLN A 168 7.27 -14.69 -17.87
C GLN A 168 5.82 -14.90 -17.43
N ARG A 169 4.84 -14.57 -18.28
CA ARG A 169 3.42 -14.83 -17.98
C ARG A 169 3.12 -16.31 -17.77
N ARG A 170 3.81 -17.21 -18.49
CA ARG A 170 3.68 -18.67 -18.28
C ARG A 170 4.25 -19.09 -16.94
N ILE A 171 5.40 -18.54 -16.55
CA ILE A 171 5.99 -18.78 -15.23
C ILE A 171 5.08 -18.24 -14.13
N ASP A 172 4.52 -17.04 -14.28
CA ASP A 172 3.60 -16.45 -13.32
C ASP A 172 2.35 -17.31 -13.12
N ALA A 173 1.78 -17.84 -14.20
CA ALA A 173 0.64 -18.75 -14.15
C ALA A 173 1.00 -20.06 -13.42
N LEU A 174 2.15 -20.65 -13.75
CA LEU A 174 2.63 -21.87 -13.10
C LEU A 174 2.90 -21.63 -11.60
N ALA A 175 3.61 -20.56 -11.26
CA ALA A 175 3.91 -20.17 -9.88
C ALA A 175 2.61 -19.90 -9.09
N SER A 176 1.63 -19.24 -9.70
CA SER A 176 0.33 -18.99 -9.07
C SER A 176 -0.43 -20.28 -8.75
N ILE A 177 -0.25 -21.35 -9.53
CA ILE A 177 -0.86 -22.66 -9.26
C ILE A 177 -0.05 -23.44 -8.22
N VAL A 178 1.24 -23.61 -8.45
CA VAL A 178 2.12 -24.46 -7.62
C VAL A 178 2.28 -23.88 -6.22
N LEU A 179 2.42 -22.55 -6.11
CA LEU A 179 2.67 -21.87 -4.84
C LEU A 179 1.38 -21.38 -4.17
N ALA A 180 0.20 -21.59 -4.76
CA ALA A 180 -1.09 -21.21 -4.15
C ALA A 180 -1.25 -21.79 -2.74
N ILE A 181 -1.12 -23.10 -2.59
CA ILE A 181 -1.33 -23.79 -1.32
C ILE A 181 -0.20 -23.44 -0.32
N PRO A 182 1.10 -23.53 -0.67
CA PRO A 182 2.17 -23.09 0.21
C PRO A 182 2.03 -21.63 0.69
N ALA A 183 1.69 -20.71 -0.23
CA ALA A 183 1.46 -19.32 0.13
C ALA A 183 0.28 -19.18 1.09
N MET A 184 -0.80 -19.97 0.93
CA MET A 184 -1.94 -19.93 1.85
C MET A 184 -1.56 -20.40 3.26
N LEU A 185 -0.76 -21.47 3.36
CA LEU A 185 -0.28 -21.99 4.65
C LEU A 185 0.57 -20.97 5.41
N ILE A 186 1.31 -20.11 4.71
CA ILE A 186 2.08 -19.01 5.30
C ILE A 186 1.21 -17.78 5.57
N ALA A 187 0.24 -17.49 4.69
CA ALA A 187 -0.62 -16.32 4.82
C ALA A 187 -1.48 -16.36 6.10
N ILE A 188 -1.96 -17.54 6.49
CA ILE A 188 -2.77 -17.74 7.70
C ILE A 188 -2.06 -17.25 8.97
N PRO A 189 -0.88 -17.77 9.35
CA PRO A 189 -0.19 -17.33 10.56
C PRO A 189 0.27 -15.87 10.47
N VAL A 190 0.70 -15.40 9.29
CA VAL A 190 1.09 -13.99 9.08
C VAL A 190 -0.08 -13.05 9.36
N GLU A 191 -1.25 -13.37 8.81
CA GLU A 191 -2.44 -12.53 8.97
C GLU A 191 -3.04 -12.66 10.38
N LEU A 192 -2.94 -13.83 11.01
CA LEU A 192 -3.32 -14.00 12.42
C LEU A 192 -2.43 -13.16 13.35
N ALA A 193 -1.11 -13.20 13.15
CA ALA A 193 -0.17 -12.34 13.88
C ALA A 193 -0.46 -10.85 13.64
N GLY A 194 -0.75 -10.47 12.39
CA GLY A 194 -1.19 -9.13 12.01
C GLY A 194 -2.47 -8.70 12.74
N GLY A 195 -3.49 -9.56 12.77
CA GLY A 195 -4.75 -9.33 13.50
C GLY A 195 -4.53 -9.11 15.00
N ILE A 196 -3.74 -9.97 15.64
CA ILE A 196 -3.39 -9.86 17.07
C ILE A 196 -2.63 -8.55 17.36
N ALA A 197 -1.67 -8.19 16.50
CA ALA A 197 -0.93 -6.94 16.59
C ALA A 197 -1.75 -5.70 16.17
N ARG A 198 -3.03 -5.86 15.80
CA ARG A 198 -3.90 -4.81 15.24
C ARG A 198 -3.31 -4.12 13.99
N LYS A 199 -2.53 -4.88 13.24
CA LYS A 199 -1.86 -4.56 11.97
C LYS A 199 -2.33 -5.52 10.85
N GLY A 200 -3.63 -5.80 10.80
CA GLY A 200 -4.24 -6.57 9.72
C GLY A 200 -4.16 -5.84 8.38
N SER A 201 -4.18 -6.60 7.28
CA SER A 201 -3.93 -6.06 5.94
C SER A 201 -5.09 -5.26 5.35
N ILE A 202 -6.33 -5.66 5.62
CA ILE A 202 -7.52 -4.92 5.23
C ILE A 202 -8.28 -4.49 6.48
N VAL A 203 -8.57 -3.19 6.55
CA VAL A 203 -9.34 -2.61 7.65
C VAL A 203 -10.47 -1.75 7.11
N SER A 204 -11.62 -1.84 7.76
CA SER A 204 -12.73 -0.91 7.59
C SER A 204 -12.66 0.11 8.72
N VAL A 205 -12.75 1.38 8.35
CA VAL A 205 -12.68 2.53 9.26
C VAL A 205 -14.02 3.24 9.20
N GLN A 206 -14.70 3.38 10.34
CA GLN A 206 -15.93 4.17 10.40
C GLN A 206 -15.58 5.61 10.77
N VAL A 207 -16.13 6.55 10.01
CA VAL A 207 -15.94 7.99 10.23
C VAL A 207 -17.25 8.64 10.65
N GLU A 208 -17.17 9.59 11.56
CA GLU A 208 -18.32 10.39 12.01
C GLU A 208 -17.92 11.87 12.09
N LEU A 209 -18.91 12.76 12.00
CA LEU A 209 -18.71 14.18 12.26
C LEU A 209 -18.45 14.39 13.74
N PHE A 210 -17.55 15.32 14.05
CA PHE A 210 -17.21 15.73 15.41
C PHE A 210 -18.35 16.46 16.11
#